data_AF-A0A6A0A289-F1
#
_entry.id   AF-A0A6A0A289-F1
#
_cell.length_a   1.000
_cell.length_b   1.000
_cell.length_c   1.000
_cell.angle_alpha   90.00
_cell.angle_beta   90.00
_cell.angle_gamma   90.00
#
_symmetry.space_group_name_H-M   'P 1'
#
loop_
_entity.id
_entity.type
_entity.pdbx_description
1 polymer ?
#
loop_
_entity_poly.entity_id
_entity_poly.type
_entity_poly.pdbx_seq_one_letter_code
_entity_poly.pdbx_strand_id
1 'polypeptide(L)'
;MFGPSTRDGGSASNIAFSNGLLDPWHGGGVLHNISHSLVAIIIPEGAHHIDLMFSHPLDPPSVIHARQMECSLIRQWVAQAQARSKGRKRRQPGWQLAPEGVAWS
;
A
#
# COMPACT_ATOMS: atom_id res chain seq x y z
N MET A 1 15.52 4.65 -22.56
CA MET A 1 16.14 5.02 -21.26
C MET A 1 15.51 4.12 -20.21
N PHE A 2 16.17 3.03 -19.84
CA PHE A 2 15.67 2.06 -18.85
C PHE A 2 16.10 2.51 -17.44
N GLY A 3 15.14 2.82 -16.58
CA GLY A 3 15.38 3.06 -15.14
C GLY A 3 15.08 1.77 -14.35
N PRO A 4 15.77 1.52 -13.22
CA PRO A 4 15.86 0.21 -12.62
C PRO A 4 14.52 -0.25 -12.05
N SER A 5 14.02 -1.37 -12.57
CA SER A 5 13.02 -2.21 -11.91
C SER A 5 13.73 -2.90 -10.74
N THR A 6 13.82 -2.26 -9.59
CA THR A 6 14.15 -2.95 -8.34
C THR A 6 13.06 -3.99 -8.11
N ARG A 7 13.41 -5.26 -8.34
CA ARG A 7 12.60 -6.39 -7.90
C ARG A 7 12.68 -6.38 -6.39
N ASP A 8 11.66 -5.83 -5.75
CA ASP A 8 11.44 -5.97 -4.31
C ASP A 8 11.40 -7.50 -4.02
N GLY A 9 12.28 -7.97 -3.13
CA GLY A 9 12.52 -9.38 -2.84
C GLY A 9 11.41 -10.08 -2.05
N GLY A 10 10.14 -9.90 -2.44
CA GLY A 10 8.96 -10.58 -1.91
C GLY A 10 7.73 -10.36 -2.78
N SER A 11 6.77 -11.30 -2.79
CA SER A 11 5.51 -11.16 -3.54
C SER A 11 4.55 -10.11 -2.97
N ALA A 12 4.88 -9.55 -1.80
CA ALA A 12 4.06 -8.57 -1.09
C ALA A 12 4.45 -7.12 -1.47
N SER A 13 3.47 -6.24 -1.49
CA SER A 13 3.66 -4.79 -1.66
C SER A 13 2.53 -4.04 -0.97
N ASN A 14 2.74 -2.76 -0.69
CA ASN A 14 1.74 -1.87 -0.09
C ASN A 14 1.28 -2.35 1.29
N ILE A 15 2.24 -2.63 2.18
CA ILE A 15 1.98 -3.00 3.57
C ILE A 15 2.69 -2.00 4.48
N ALA A 16 1.94 -1.49 5.47
CA ALA A 16 2.47 -0.70 6.58
C ALA A 16 2.40 -1.55 7.85
N PHE A 17 3.54 -1.79 8.48
CA PHE A 17 3.65 -2.52 9.74
C PHE A 17 3.76 -1.51 10.90
N SER A 18 2.65 -1.18 11.54
CA SER A 18 2.65 -0.31 12.73
C SER A 18 2.95 -1.11 13.99
N ASN A 19 3.83 -0.60 14.85
CA ASN A 19 4.19 -1.22 16.12
C ASN A 19 4.32 -0.17 17.22
N GLY A 20 3.65 -0.41 18.35
CA GLY A 20 3.86 0.34 19.58
C GLY A 20 5.02 -0.22 20.39
N LEU A 21 5.96 0.60 20.85
CA LEU A 21 7.13 0.09 21.60
C LEU A 21 6.80 -0.35 23.04
N LEU A 22 5.62 -0.01 23.56
CA LEU A 22 5.12 -0.52 24.84
C LEU A 22 4.33 -1.83 24.68
N ASP A 23 4.08 -2.27 23.45
CA ASP A 23 3.44 -3.56 23.18
C ASP A 23 4.45 -4.71 23.32
N PRO A 24 4.29 -5.70 24.21
CA PRO A 24 5.21 -6.84 24.28
C PRO A 24 5.33 -7.61 22.95
N TRP A 25 4.34 -7.51 22.05
CA TRP A 25 4.35 -8.17 20.75
C TRP A 25 5.26 -7.50 19.71
N HIS A 26 5.71 -6.25 19.93
CA HIS A 26 6.56 -5.54 18.95
C HIS A 26 7.87 -6.27 18.65
N GLY A 27 8.39 -7.05 19.60
CA GLY A 27 9.61 -7.85 19.42
C GLY A 27 9.49 -8.96 18.37
N GLY A 28 8.25 -9.37 18.04
CA GLY A 28 7.98 -10.31 16.95
C GLY A 28 7.57 -9.64 15.63
N GLY A 29 7.50 -8.31 15.59
CA GLY A 29 7.04 -7.53 14.45
C GLY A 29 8.13 -7.11 13.46
N VAL A 30 7.74 -6.29 12.49
CA VAL A 30 8.66 -5.65 11.53
C VAL A 30 8.95 -4.23 11.98
N LEU A 31 10.19 -3.97 12.41
CA LEU A 31 10.59 -2.69 13.02
C LEU A 31 11.41 -1.78 12.08
N HIS A 32 11.62 -2.19 10.84
CA HIS A 32 12.34 -1.41 9.83
C HIS A 32 11.71 -1.63 8.45
N ASN A 33 11.87 -0.66 7.55
CA ASN A 33 11.38 -0.79 6.18
C ASN A 33 12.08 -1.96 5.48
N ILE A 34 11.28 -2.84 4.87
CA ILE A 34 11.77 -3.96 4.06
C ILE A 34 11.98 -3.50 2.61
N SER A 35 11.09 -2.63 2.11
CA SER A 35 11.22 -2.01 0.78
C SER A 35 10.53 -0.63 0.76
N HIS A 36 10.50 0.02 -0.40
CA HIS A 36 9.76 1.27 -0.58
C HIS A 36 8.24 1.13 -0.37
N SER A 37 7.69 -0.08 -0.51
CA SER A 37 6.25 -0.35 -0.36
C SER A 37 5.89 -1.24 0.84
N LEU A 38 6.91 -1.77 1.54
CA LEU A 38 6.80 -2.53 2.78
C LEU A 38 7.46 -1.72 3.90
N VAL A 39 6.68 -0.84 4.53
CA VAL A 39 7.17 0.18 5.45
C VAL A 39 6.83 -0.17 6.90
N ALA A 40 7.70 0.18 7.85
CA ALA A 40 7.47 0.06 9.28
C ALA A 40 7.13 1.44 9.88
N ILE A 41 6.16 1.48 10.78
CA ILE A 41 5.73 2.69 11.50
C ILE A 41 5.89 2.42 12.99
N ILE A 42 6.79 3.15 13.63
CA ILE A 42 7.08 2.98 15.06
C ILE A 42 6.34 4.06 15.86
N ILE A 43 5.64 3.61 16.90
CA ILE A 43 4.87 4.46 17.82
C ILE A 43 5.51 4.30 19.21
N PRO A 44 6.46 5.18 19.61
CA PRO A 44 7.24 4.97 20.83
C PRO A 44 6.39 4.84 22.11
N GLU A 45 5.33 5.63 22.23
CA GLU A 45 4.42 5.65 23.36
C GLU A 45 3.20 4.73 23.16
N GLY A 46 3.16 3.97 22.05
CA GLY A 46 2.03 3.11 21.72
C GLY A 46 2.11 1.75 22.39
N ALA A 47 0.96 1.26 22.86
CA ALA A 47 0.75 -0.14 23.26
C ALA A 47 0.16 -0.95 22.08
N HIS A 48 -0.48 -2.08 22.38
CA HIS A 48 -1.05 -3.01 21.40
C HIS A 48 -2.01 -2.28 20.43
N HIS A 49 -1.56 -2.06 19.19
CA HIS A 49 -2.29 -1.46 18.06
C HIS A 49 -3.10 -0.17 18.38
N ILE A 50 -2.52 0.77 19.13
CA ILE A 50 -3.19 2.02 19.55
C ILE A 50 -3.63 2.91 18.37
N ASP A 51 -2.93 2.83 17.24
CA ASP A 51 -3.22 3.49 15.97
C ASP A 51 -4.63 3.16 15.45
N LEU A 52 -5.12 1.94 15.71
CA LEU A 52 -6.46 1.49 15.29
C LEU A 52 -7.61 1.93 16.22
N MET A 53 -7.29 2.44 17.42
CA MET A 53 -8.30 2.87 18.38
C MET A 53 -8.92 4.23 17.97
N PHE A 54 -10.08 4.56 18.54
CA PHE A 54 -10.68 5.88 18.34
C PHE A 54 -9.74 7.01 18.76
N SER A 55 -9.86 8.16 18.10
CA SER A 55 -9.07 9.34 18.47
C SER A 55 -9.48 9.85 19.86
N HIS A 56 -8.49 10.25 20.64
CA HIS A 56 -8.66 10.82 21.96
C HIS A 56 -7.86 12.13 22.10
N PRO A 57 -8.35 13.16 22.81
CA PRO A 57 -7.61 14.42 23.00
C PRO A 57 -6.24 14.26 23.70
N LEU A 58 -6.04 13.15 24.42
CA LEU A 58 -4.79 12.80 25.09
C LEU A 58 -3.91 11.84 24.28
N ASP A 59 -4.23 11.58 23.01
CA ASP A 59 -3.37 10.76 22.17
C ASP A 59 -1.96 11.38 22.09
N PRO A 60 -0.90 10.60 22.32
CA PRO A 60 0.46 11.07 22.13
C PRO A 60 0.69 11.58 20.70
N PRO A 61 1.55 12.58 20.49
CA PRO A 61 1.87 13.08 19.16
C PRO A 61 2.32 11.99 18.18
N SER A 62 3.00 10.93 18.66
CA SER A 62 3.43 9.79 17.85
C SER A 62 2.26 8.98 17.27
N VAL A 63 1.19 8.76 18.04
CA VAL A 63 -0.03 8.07 17.57
C VAL A 63 -0.71 8.91 16.49
N ILE A 64 -0.80 10.22 16.71
CA ILE A 64 -1.39 11.14 15.73
C ILE A 64 -0.57 11.13 14.43
N HIS A 65 0.77 11.16 14.54
CA HIS A 65 1.66 11.12 13.39
C HIS A 65 1.56 9.79 12.62
N ALA A 66 1.52 8.65 13.32
CA ALA A 66 1.35 7.33 12.72
C ALA A 66 0.06 7.25 11.91
N ARG A 67 -1.08 7.66 12.48
CA ARG A 67 -2.37 7.70 11.77
C ARG A 67 -2.36 8.59 10.54
N GLN A 68 -1.64 9.72 10.59
CA GLN A 68 -1.48 10.61 9.43
C GLN A 68 -0.66 9.93 8.32
N MET A 69 0.44 9.25 8.67
CA MET A 69 1.24 8.48 7.73
C MET A 69 0.43 7.34 7.10
N GLU A 70 -0.28 6.56 7.91
CA GLU A 70 -1.16 5.46 7.46
C GLU A 70 -2.22 5.97 6.48
N CYS A 71 -2.92 7.05 6.84
CA CYS A 71 -3.91 7.66 5.97
C CYS A 71 -3.29 8.14 4.64
N SER A 72 -2.07 8.68 4.67
CA SER A 72 -1.36 9.12 3.46
C SER A 72 -1.04 7.93 2.55
N LEU A 73 -0.49 6.85 3.12
CA LEU A 73 -0.17 5.62 2.40
C LEU A 73 -1.43 4.97 1.78
N ILE A 74 -2.50 4.84 2.57
CA ILE A 74 -3.78 4.28 2.08
C ILE A 74 -4.34 5.11 0.93
N ARG A 75 -4.35 6.46 1.05
CA ARG A 75 -4.81 7.33 -0.04
C ARG A 75 -3.97 7.16 -1.30
N GLN A 76 -2.64 7.08 -1.15
CA GLN A 76 -1.73 6.83 -2.26
C GLN A 76 -2.04 5.48 -2.94
N TRP A 77 -2.22 4.41 -2.18
CA TRP A 77 -2.52 3.08 -2.72
C TRP A 77 -3.86 3.03 -3.44
N VAL A 78 -4.89 3.68 -2.90
CA VAL A 78 -6.20 3.83 -3.56
C VAL A 78 -6.06 4.56 -4.89
N ALA A 79 -5.34 5.68 -4.93
CA ALA A 79 -5.11 6.43 -6.16
C ALA A 79 -4.37 5.61 -7.22
N GLN A 80 -3.32 4.88 -6.82
CA GLN A 80 -2.59 3.96 -7.71
C GLN A 80 -3.49 2.85 -8.25
N ALA A 81 -4.34 2.26 -7.40
CA ALA A 81 -5.28 1.21 -7.81
C ALA A 81 -6.30 1.73 -8.83
N GLN A 82 -6.85 2.93 -8.60
CA GLN A 82 -7.75 3.59 -9.53
C GLN A 82 -7.08 3.86 -10.88
N ALA A 83 -5.84 4.35 -10.90
CA ALA A 83 -5.07 4.58 -12.12
C ALA A 83 -4.86 3.29 -12.92
N ARG A 84 -4.47 2.18 -12.24
CA ARG A 84 -4.34 0.85 -12.86
C ARG A 84 -5.65 0.36 -13.48
N SER A 85 -6.77 0.54 -12.79
CA SER A 85 -8.09 0.11 -13.27
C SER A 85 -8.54 0.84 -14.54
N LYS A 86 -8.29 2.16 -14.62
CA LYS A 86 -8.61 2.99 -15.79
C LYS A 86 -7.76 2.57 -17.01
N GLY A 87 -6.48 2.27 -16.79
CA GLY A 87 -5.61 1.75 -17.84
C GLY A 87 -6.09 0.40 -18.39
N ARG A 88 -6.64 -0.47 -17.53
CA ARG A 88 -7.17 -1.78 -17.95
C ARG A 88 -8.44 -1.67 -18.79
N LYS A 89 -9.33 -0.70 -18.50
CA LYS A 89 -10.54 -0.45 -19.31
C LYS A 89 -10.24 0.18 -20.68
N ARG A 90 -9.12 0.88 -20.85
CA ARG A 90 -8.72 1.50 -22.14
C ARG A 90 -8.06 0.52 -23.12
N ARG A 91 -7.64 -0.66 -22.69
CA ARG A 91 -7.19 -1.72 -23.60
C ARG A 91 -8.42 -2.30 -24.30
N GLN A 92 -8.68 -1.86 -25.53
CA GLN A 92 -9.70 -2.48 -26.37
C GLN A 92 -9.41 -3.98 -26.53
N PRO A 93 -10.43 -4.85 -26.66
CA PRO A 93 -10.21 -6.23 -27.07
C PRO A 93 -9.49 -6.20 -28.42
N GLY A 94 -8.39 -6.94 -28.55
CA GLY A 94 -7.61 -7.05 -29.80
C GLY A 94 -8.32 -7.83 -30.91
N TRP A 95 -9.65 -7.83 -30.94
CA TRP A 95 -10.42 -8.34 -32.06
C TRP A 95 -10.56 -7.19 -33.05
N GLN A 96 -9.61 -7.09 -33.97
CA GLN A 96 -9.84 -6.36 -35.21
C GLN A 96 -11.01 -7.05 -35.90
N LEU A 97 -12.11 -6.33 -36.13
CA LEU A 97 -13.18 -6.80 -37.00
C LEU A 97 -12.51 -7.19 -38.32
N ALA A 98 -12.68 -8.45 -38.72
CA ALA A 98 -12.26 -8.88 -40.04
C ALA A 98 -12.89 -7.94 -41.07
N PRO A 99 -12.19 -7.59 -42.17
CA PRO A 99 -12.79 -6.79 -43.23
C PRO A 99 -14.10 -7.43 -43.66
N GLU A 100 -15.16 -6.63 -43.76
CA GLU A 100 -16.44 -7.09 -44.29
C GLU A 100 -16.21 -7.69 -45.68
N GLY A 101 -16.41 -8.99 -45.84
CA GLY A 101 -16.32 -9.65 -47.15
C GLY A 101 -15.77 -11.06 -47.22
N VAL A 102 -15.30 -11.69 -46.13
CA VAL A 102 -14.89 -13.10 -46.19
C VAL A 102 -16.09 -13.99 -45.87
N ALA A 103 -16.82 -14.36 -46.92
CA ALA A 103 -17.78 -15.46 -46.89
C ALA A 103 -17.02 -16.77 -46.61
N TRP A 104 -17.45 -17.50 -45.60
CA TRP A 104 -16.97 -18.87 -45.35
C TRP A 104 -17.70 -19.81 -46.31
N SER A 105 -16.92 -20.55 -47.11
CA SER A 105 -17.38 -21.63 -47.98
C SER A 105 -17.73 -22.90 -47.20
#